data_AF-A0A354BAY8-F1
#
_entry.id   AF-A0A354BAY8-F1
#
_cell.length_a   1.000
_cell.length_b   1.000
_cell.length_c   1.000
_cell.angle_alpha   90.00
_cell.angle_beta   90.00
_cell.angle_gamma   90.00
#
_symmetry.space_group_name_H-M   'P 1'
#
loop_
_entity.id
_entity.type
_entity.pdbx_description
1 polymer ?
#
loop_
_entity_poly.entity_id
_entity_poly.type
_entity_poly.pdbx_seq_one_letter_code
_entity_poly.pdbx_strand_id
1 'polypeptide(L)'
;SVDFRNTVLIMTSNLGTSDLRKATIGFGTGDEAVNYEKMKEKVNDALKAHFRPEFLNRIDDTIVFHELAQHEVRQIVDLMIARTAKQLGGQGMGLELTDAAKDHLADKGYDPTLGARPLRRAIQRMVEDPLSEKLL
;
A
#
# COMPACT_ATOMS: atom_id res chain seq x y z
N SER A 1 -28.05 -17.27 -15.54
CA SER A 1 -26.72 -17.91 -15.43
C SER A 1 -25.70 -16.79 -15.33
N VAL A 2 -24.75 -16.87 -14.39
CA VAL A 2 -23.67 -15.89 -14.25
C VAL A 2 -22.45 -16.45 -14.96
N ASP A 3 -21.76 -15.62 -15.74
CA ASP A 3 -20.62 -16.00 -16.58
C ASP A 3 -19.40 -15.12 -16.20
N PHE A 4 -18.25 -15.76 -16.02
CA PHE A 4 -16.99 -15.13 -15.62
C PHE A 4 -15.90 -15.20 -16.70
N ARG A 5 -16.23 -15.59 -17.94
CA ARG A 5 -15.26 -15.75 -19.04
C ARG A 5 -14.48 -14.47 -19.39
N ASN A 6 -15.02 -13.29 -19.10
CA ASN A 6 -14.39 -11.99 -19.33
C ASN A 6 -14.20 -11.21 -18.03
N THR A 7 -13.91 -11.90 -16.94
CA THR A 7 -13.73 -11.30 -15.61
C THR A 7 -12.37 -11.67 -15.04
N VAL A 8 -11.61 -10.67 -14.59
CA VAL A 8 -10.40 -10.91 -13.80
C VAL A 8 -10.80 -11.06 -12.33
N LEU A 9 -10.59 -12.24 -11.76
CA LEU A 9 -10.83 -12.49 -10.35
C LEU A 9 -9.57 -12.17 -9.55
N ILE A 10 -9.65 -11.14 -8.70
CA ILE A 10 -8.56 -10.78 -7.78
C ILE A 10 -8.98 -11.20 -6.38
N MET A 11 -8.13 -12.00 -5.74
CA MET A 11 -8.30 -12.43 -4.35
C MET A 11 -7.12 -11.90 -3.54
N THR A 12 -7.42 -11.42 -2.33
CA THR A 12 -6.39 -10.90 -1.41
C THR A 12 -6.48 -11.63 -0.08
N SER A 13 -5.33 -11.88 0.54
CA SER A 13 -5.23 -12.57 1.82
C SER A 13 -4.07 -11.98 2.63
N ASN A 14 -4.22 -11.95 3.95
CA ASN A 14 -3.15 -11.54 4.87
C ASN A 14 -2.33 -12.74 5.37
N LEU A 15 -2.53 -13.94 4.81
CA LEU A 15 -1.78 -15.14 5.20
C LEU A 15 -0.28 -14.98 4.94
N GLY A 16 0.55 -15.48 5.85
CA GLY A 16 2.01 -15.39 5.76
C GLY A 16 2.62 -14.03 6.09
N THR A 17 1.83 -12.96 6.24
CA THR A 17 2.33 -11.58 6.45
C THR A 17 3.10 -11.39 7.77
N SER A 18 2.77 -12.15 8.82
CA SER A 18 3.43 -12.06 10.13
C SER A 18 4.87 -12.58 10.13
N ASP A 19 5.16 -13.59 9.31
CA ASP A 19 6.49 -14.22 9.23
C ASP A 19 7.44 -13.45 8.30
N LEU A 20 6.88 -12.67 7.38
CA LEU A 20 7.62 -11.74 6.52
C LEU A 20 8.21 -10.59 7.34
N ARG A 21 7.42 -10.01 8.26
CA ARG A 21 7.87 -8.91 9.15
C ARG A 21 9.10 -9.24 9.99
N LYS A 22 9.17 -10.48 10.49
CA LYS A 22 10.29 -10.93 11.32
C LYS A 22 11.56 -11.15 10.50
N ALA A 23 11.45 -11.49 9.22
CA ALA A 23 12.60 -11.72 8.35
C ALA A 23 13.33 -10.42 7.99
N THR A 24 12.61 -9.30 7.84
CA THR A 24 13.18 -8.01 7.46
C THR A 24 14.05 -7.38 8.56
N ILE A 25 13.79 -7.68 9.84
CA ILE A 25 14.45 -7.03 10.99
C ILE A 25 15.90 -7.56 11.22
N GLY A 26 16.31 -8.66 10.58
CA GLY A 26 17.56 -9.37 10.92
C GLY A 26 18.60 -9.56 9.82
N PHE A 27 18.34 -9.18 8.56
CA PHE A 27 19.27 -9.43 7.45
C PHE A 27 19.65 -8.12 6.78
N GLY A 28 20.91 -7.71 6.96
CA GLY A 28 21.50 -6.59 6.23
C GLY A 28 21.45 -6.83 4.71
N THR A 29 21.42 -5.72 3.97
CA THR A 29 21.60 -5.56 2.51
C THR A 29 22.18 -6.80 1.81
N GLY A 30 21.33 -7.78 1.51
CA GLY A 30 21.60 -8.87 0.59
C GLY A 30 20.69 -8.70 -0.62
N ASP A 31 21.12 -9.21 -1.78
CA ASP A 31 20.41 -9.07 -3.07
C ASP A 31 18.89 -9.20 -2.93
N GLU A 32 18.16 -8.16 -3.32
CA GLU A 32 16.69 -8.06 -3.21
C GLU A 32 15.98 -9.27 -3.84
N ALA A 33 16.55 -9.81 -4.94
CA ALA A 33 16.06 -11.00 -5.61
C ALA A 33 16.07 -12.25 -4.71
N VAL A 34 17.10 -12.42 -3.88
CA VAL A 34 17.22 -13.55 -2.95
C VAL A 34 16.21 -13.43 -1.80
N ASN A 35 15.88 -12.20 -1.40
CA ASN A 35 14.86 -11.96 -0.36
C ASN A 35 13.44 -12.25 -0.90
N TYR A 36 13.16 -11.87 -2.16
CA TYR A 36 11.87 -12.12 -2.80
C TYR A 36 11.52 -13.60 -2.90
N GLU A 37 12.44 -14.43 -3.42
CA GLU A 37 12.18 -15.87 -3.60
C GLU A 37 11.92 -16.58 -2.26
N LYS A 38 12.68 -16.25 -1.21
CA LYS A 38 12.44 -16.78 0.14
C LYS A 38 11.09 -16.36 0.71
N MET A 39 10.67 -15.12 0.46
CA MET A 39 9.37 -14.60 0.88
C MET A 39 8.24 -15.29 0.12
N LYS A 40 8.39 -15.50 -1.19
CA LYS A 40 7.44 -16.23 -2.02
C LYS A 40 7.28 -17.68 -1.57
N GLU A 41 8.38 -18.36 -1.22
CA GLU A 41 8.36 -19.73 -0.69
C GLU A 41 7.54 -19.81 0.61
N LYS A 42 7.80 -18.92 1.58
CA LYS A 42 7.05 -18.87 2.84
C LYS A 42 5.55 -18.62 2.63
N VAL A 43 5.20 -17.70 1.72
CA VAL A 43 3.80 -17.42 1.40
C VAL A 43 3.13 -18.64 0.76
N ASN A 44 3.83 -19.32 -0.16
CA ASN A 44 3.33 -20.55 -0.78
C ASN A 44 3.09 -21.67 0.23
N ASP A 45 3.97 -21.83 1.22
CA ASP A 45 3.78 -22.82 2.28
C ASP A 45 2.57 -22.48 3.16
N ALA A 46 2.40 -21.20 3.52
CA ALA A 46 1.22 -20.73 4.25
C ALA A 46 -0.08 -20.96 3.45
N LEU A 47 -0.05 -20.73 2.13
CA LEU A 47 -1.19 -20.99 1.24
C LEU A 47 -1.54 -22.48 1.18
N LYS A 48 -0.55 -23.37 1.03
CA LYS A 48 -0.75 -24.83 1.01
C LYS A 48 -1.27 -25.37 2.34
N ALA A 49 -0.87 -24.76 3.47
CA ALA A 49 -1.36 -25.15 4.79
C ALA A 49 -2.83 -24.76 5.02
N HIS A 50 -3.29 -23.65 4.43
CA HIS A 50 -4.64 -23.12 4.64
C HIS A 50 -5.66 -23.52 3.55
N PHE A 51 -5.24 -23.64 2.29
CA PHE A 51 -6.12 -23.91 1.17
C PHE A 51 -5.91 -25.31 0.60
N ARG A 52 -6.99 -25.92 0.13
CA ARG A 52 -6.92 -27.23 -0.52
C ARG A 52 -6.23 -27.13 -1.89
N PRO A 53 -5.49 -28.17 -2.33
CA PRO A 53 -4.81 -28.18 -3.62
C PRO A 53 -5.74 -27.90 -4.81
N GLU A 54 -7.00 -28.35 -4.78
CA GLU A 54 -7.93 -28.14 -5.88
C GLU A 54 -8.27 -26.65 -6.08
N PHE A 55 -8.27 -25.86 -5.01
CA PHE A 55 -8.47 -24.42 -5.08
C PHE A 55 -7.23 -23.71 -5.60
N LEU A 56 -6.05 -24.07 -5.09
CA LEU A 56 -4.78 -23.47 -5.53
C LEU A 56 -4.51 -23.74 -7.02
N ASN A 57 -4.89 -24.92 -7.52
CA ASN A 57 -4.78 -25.28 -8.93
C ASN A 57 -5.73 -24.47 -9.85
N ARG A 58 -6.59 -23.59 -9.31
CA ARG A 58 -7.44 -22.66 -10.06
C ARG A 58 -6.93 -21.23 -10.04
N ILE A 59 -5.79 -20.98 -9.40
CA ILE A 59 -5.13 -19.68 -9.36
C ILE A 59 -4.01 -19.71 -10.39
N ASP A 60 -4.07 -18.83 -11.37
CA ASP A 60 -3.07 -18.76 -12.43
C ASP A 60 -1.73 -18.23 -11.90
N ASP A 61 -1.76 -17.15 -11.10
CA ASP A 61 -0.58 -16.50 -10.55
C ASP A 61 -0.81 -16.01 -9.11
N THR A 62 0.25 -16.07 -8.30
CA THR A 62 0.29 -15.52 -6.94
C THR A 62 1.26 -14.35 -6.87
N ILE A 63 0.74 -13.17 -6.54
CA ILE A 63 1.54 -11.96 -6.34
C ILE A 63 1.77 -11.74 -4.86
N VAL A 64 3.04 -11.61 -4.47
CA VAL A 64 3.44 -11.27 -3.09
C VAL A 64 3.78 -9.78 -3.01
N PHE A 65 3.14 -9.09 -2.07
CA PHE A 65 3.37 -7.67 -1.84
C PHE A 65 4.46 -7.46 -0.78
N HIS A 66 5.39 -6.56 -1.09
CA HIS A 66 6.43 -6.11 -0.16
C HIS A 66 5.89 -5.01 0.76
N GLU A 67 6.61 -4.75 1.84
CA GLU A 67 6.34 -3.57 2.66
C GLU A 67 6.74 -2.30 1.90
N LEU A 68 6.00 -1.22 2.14
CA LEU A 68 6.25 0.06 1.50
C LEU A 68 7.57 0.65 2.00
N ALA A 69 8.46 0.99 1.07
CA ALA A 69 9.60 1.84 1.36
C ALA A 69 9.15 3.29 1.57
N GLN A 70 9.94 4.07 2.32
CA GLN A 70 9.61 5.47 2.63
C GLN A 70 9.36 6.32 1.37
N HIS A 71 10.14 6.10 0.31
CA HIS A 71 9.95 6.82 -0.96
C HIS A 71 8.63 6.45 -1.65
N GLU A 72 8.16 5.21 -1.53
CA GLU A 72 6.86 4.77 -2.05
C GLU A 72 5.72 5.41 -1.25
N VAL A 73 5.87 5.54 0.08
CA VAL A 73 4.92 6.28 0.92
C VAL A 73 4.80 7.74 0.45
N ARG A 74 5.92 8.38 0.12
CA ARG A 74 5.93 9.75 -0.43
C ARG A 74 5.21 9.84 -1.77
N GLN A 75 5.39 8.87 -2.66
CA GLN A 75 4.62 8.80 -3.91
C GLN A 75 3.12 8.64 -3.66
N ILE A 76 2.73 7.90 -2.62
CA ILE A 76 1.32 7.79 -2.22
C ILE A 76 0.79 9.15 -1.75
N VAL A 77 1.56 9.93 -0.98
CA VAL A 77 1.20 11.30 -0.60
C VAL A 77 0.90 12.14 -1.85
N ASP A 78 1.79 12.10 -2.85
CA ASP A 78 1.61 12.84 -4.11
C ASP A 78 0.31 12.46 -4.82
N LEU A 79 0.04 11.15 -4.96
CA LEU A 79 -1.17 10.65 -5.59
C LEU A 79 -2.44 11.08 -4.86
N MET A 80 -2.41 11.12 -3.53
CA MET A 80 -3.56 11.51 -2.73
C MET A 80 -3.81 13.02 -2.81
N ILE A 81 -2.75 13.83 -2.79
CA ILE A 81 -2.85 15.29 -2.88
C ILE A 81 -3.26 15.73 -4.28
N ALA A 82 -2.82 15.04 -5.34
CA ALA A 82 -3.27 15.33 -6.69
C ALA A 82 -4.80 15.31 -6.82
N ARG A 83 -5.48 14.43 -6.07
CA ARG A 83 -6.96 14.40 -6.03
C ARG A 83 -7.53 15.65 -5.36
N THR A 84 -6.99 16.06 -4.22
CA THR A 84 -7.39 17.27 -3.50
C THR A 84 -7.11 18.53 -4.32
N ALA A 85 -5.93 18.62 -4.93
CA ALA A 85 -5.55 19.72 -5.81
C ALA A 85 -6.48 19.83 -7.03
N LYS A 86 -6.89 18.70 -7.63
CA LYS A 86 -7.86 18.69 -8.73
C LYS A 86 -9.22 19.27 -8.32
N GLN A 87 -9.69 18.95 -7.11
CA GLN A 87 -10.95 19.49 -6.59
C GLN A 87 -10.88 21.01 -6.36
N LEU A 88 -9.80 21.49 -5.77
CA LEU A 88 -9.54 22.93 -5.56
C LEU A 88 -9.37 23.68 -6.88
N GLY A 89 -8.77 23.05 -7.88
CA GLY A 89 -8.64 23.60 -9.23
C GLY A 89 -10.00 23.91 -9.87
N GLY A 90 -11.01 23.09 -9.60
CA GLY A 90 -12.40 23.36 -10.02
C GLY A 90 -13.02 24.62 -9.39
N GLN A 91 -12.41 25.13 -8.31
CA GLN A 91 -12.79 26.37 -7.63
C GLN A 91 -11.81 27.52 -7.91
N GLY A 92 -10.90 27.36 -8.88
CA GLY A 92 -9.90 28.37 -9.25
C GLY A 92 -8.71 28.48 -8.31
N MET A 93 -8.48 27.48 -7.44
CA MET A 93 -7.39 27.47 -6.47
C MET A 93 -6.32 26.43 -6.80
N GLY A 94 -5.06 26.81 -6.62
CA GLY A 94 -3.92 25.90 -6.70
C GLY A 94 -3.55 25.33 -5.33
N LEU A 95 -3.08 24.08 -5.31
CA LEU A 95 -2.49 23.46 -4.12
C LEU A 95 -1.14 22.87 -4.50
N GLU A 96 -0.11 23.27 -3.78
CA GLU A 96 1.25 22.75 -3.90
C GLU A 96 1.76 22.41 -2.50
N LEU A 97 2.46 21.28 -2.39
CA LEU A 97 3.16 20.87 -1.17
C LEU A 97 4.65 20.94 -1.40
N THR A 98 5.33 21.55 -0.44
CA THR A 98 6.79 21.46 -0.35
C THR A 98 7.21 20.02 -0.04
N ASP A 99 8.44 19.67 -0.42
CA ASP A 99 9.01 18.36 -0.13
C ASP A 99 9.01 18.03 1.36
N ALA A 100 9.33 19.00 2.21
CA ALA A 100 9.28 18.84 3.66
C ALA A 100 7.87 18.53 4.18
N ALA A 101 6.83 19.10 3.58
CA ALA A 101 5.45 18.80 3.95
C ALA A 101 5.05 17.37 3.52
N LYS A 102 5.54 16.90 2.36
CA LYS A 102 5.32 15.53 1.90
C LYS A 102 5.99 14.51 2.82
N ASP A 103 7.23 14.76 3.21
CA ASP A 103 7.97 13.92 4.16
C ASP A 103 7.26 13.88 5.52
N HIS A 104 6.79 15.04 5.99
CA HIS A 104 6.03 15.10 7.24
C HIS A 104 4.72 14.32 7.18
N LEU A 105 4.00 14.37 6.06
CA LEU A 105 2.78 13.58 5.86
C LEU A 105 3.07 12.09 5.76
N ALA A 106 4.16 11.70 5.09
CA ALA A 106 4.60 10.32 5.00
C ALA A 106 4.91 9.75 6.39
N ASP A 107 5.67 10.48 7.21
CA ASP A 107 6.03 10.06 8.57
C ASP A 107 4.81 9.94 9.50
N LYS A 108 3.82 10.84 9.37
CA LYS A 108 2.59 10.80 10.18
C LYS A 108 1.56 9.80 9.65
N GLY A 109 1.64 9.47 8.37
CA GLY A 109 0.68 8.62 7.67
C GLY A 109 1.14 7.18 7.48
N TYR A 110 2.39 6.86 7.80
CA TYR A 110 2.96 5.52 7.73
C TYR A 110 3.00 4.86 9.11
N ASP A 111 2.55 3.61 9.13
CA ASP A 111 2.68 2.74 10.29
C ASP A 111 3.16 1.38 9.79
N PRO A 112 4.25 0.79 10.30
CA PRO A 112 4.75 -0.51 9.82
C PRO A 112 3.72 -1.65 9.90
N THR A 113 2.78 -1.54 10.85
CA THR A 113 1.71 -2.51 11.07
C THR A 113 0.54 -2.32 10.12
N LEU A 114 0.19 -1.07 9.81
CA LEU A 114 -0.99 -0.69 9.01
C LEU A 114 -0.64 -0.23 7.59
N GLY A 115 0.64 -0.13 7.24
CA GLY A 115 1.14 0.48 6.02
C GLY A 115 0.76 1.95 5.89
N ALA A 116 0.54 2.39 4.64
CA ALA A 116 0.06 3.72 4.30
C ALA A 116 -1.42 3.99 4.64
N ARG A 117 -2.14 3.07 5.29
CA ARG A 117 -3.59 3.25 5.58
C ARG A 117 -3.91 4.53 6.37
N PRO A 118 -3.10 4.97 7.36
CA PRO A 118 -3.34 6.22 8.08
C PRO A 118 -3.18 7.50 7.25
N LEU A 119 -2.51 7.46 6.08
CA LEU A 119 -2.22 8.64 5.26
C LEU A 119 -3.45 9.47 4.92
N ARG A 120 -4.59 8.83 4.60
CA ARG A 120 -5.82 9.57 4.26
C ARG A 120 -6.25 10.48 5.40
N ARG A 121 -6.17 9.98 6.63
CA ARG A 121 -6.55 10.72 7.83
C ARG A 121 -5.55 11.82 8.15
N ALA A 122 -4.25 11.58 7.93
CA ALA A 122 -3.22 12.60 8.09
C ALA A 122 -3.43 13.76 7.11
N ILE A 123 -3.64 13.46 5.83
CA ILE A 123 -3.94 14.46 4.80
C ILE A 123 -5.21 15.23 5.13
N GLN A 124 -6.28 14.54 5.53
CA GLN A 124 -7.53 15.21 5.91
C GLN A 124 -7.28 16.23 7.04
N ARG A 125 -6.71 15.79 8.16
CA ARG A 125 -6.53 16.64 9.35
C ARG A 125 -5.53 17.77 9.16
N MET A 126 -4.49 17.54 8.37
CA MET A 126 -3.35 18.46 8.28
C MET A 126 -3.42 19.35 7.04
N VAL A 127 -4.23 18.99 6.05
CA VAL A 127 -4.36 19.71 4.77
C VAL A 127 -5.81 20.06 4.48
N GLU A 128 -6.72 19.09 4.37
CA GLU A 128 -8.10 19.36 3.93
C GLU A 128 -8.92 20.17 4.96
N ASP A 129 -8.84 19.82 6.25
CA ASP A 129 -9.58 20.51 7.32
C ASP A 129 -9.11 21.98 7.47
N PRO A 130 -7.79 22.29 7.59
CA PRO A 130 -7.33 23.68 7.69
C PRO A 130 -7.60 24.52 6.44
N LEU A 131 -7.59 23.91 5.25
CA LEU A 131 -7.98 24.60 4.02
C LEU A 131 -9.47 24.95 4.05
N SER A 132 -10.31 24.03 4.49
CA SER A 132 -11.76 24.26 4.60
C SER A 132 -12.07 25.40 5.57
N GLU A 133 -11.43 25.43 6.74
CA GLU A 133 -11.60 26.52 7.72
C GLU A 133 -11.18 27.90 7.20
N LYS A 134 -10.16 27.96 6.34
CA LYS A 134 -9.66 29.23 5.76
C LYS A 134 -10.50 29.74 4.59
N LEU A 135 -11.30 28.87 3.98
CA LEU A 135 -12.17 29.20 2.84
C LEU A 135 -13.60 29.56 3.26
N LEU A 136 -13.96 29.31 4.52
CA LEU A 136 -15.20 29.76 5.16
C LEU A 136 -15.07 31.22 5.63
#